data_AF-A0A956A331-F1
#
_entry.id   AF-A0A956A331-F1
#
_cell.length_a   1.000
_cell.length_b   1.000
_cell.length_c   1.000
_cell.angle_alpha   90.00
_cell.angle_beta   90.00
_cell.angle_gamma   90.00
#
_symmetry.space_group_name_H-M   'P 1'
#
loop_
_entity.id
_entity.type
_entity.pdbx_description
1 polymer ?
#
loop_
_entity_poly.entity_id
_entity_poly.type
_entity_poly.pdbx_seq_one_letter_code
_entity_poly.pdbx_strand_id
1 'polypeptide(L)'
;MQSERIDRRNRKGGCTVAQLLLVGANARTRELFGQAARERGDDVEVAMTGDDALLRCELADFDLVLCEEALLDMGALDVVDELGRAGAARPVVVLSDDGAAERAVEAMRLGARDYVRRPQEAVDARGLLARMLASAPSTVASAPAHASAPREPFAGIIGDSAAMRELQRLVSTVAETDSTVLVTGETGTGKDLVGRAIHAASRRRDRAFSAVNAAAIPETLLESELFGHRRGSFTGAVANKKGLFEQAHRGTVFLDEVAEMPLMMQAKLLRFLQTGEIQPVG
;
A
#
# COMPACT_ATOMS: atom_id res chain seq x y z
N MET A 1 17.81 -27.84 21.70
CA MET A 1 18.85 -26.80 21.63
C MET A 1 18.15 -25.52 21.22
N GLN A 2 18.03 -24.59 22.16
CA GLN A 2 17.38 -23.30 21.96
C GLN A 2 18.35 -22.40 21.19
N SER A 3 17.99 -22.00 19.97
CA SER A 3 18.81 -21.09 19.18
C SER A 3 18.49 -19.65 19.58
N GLU A 4 19.48 -18.97 20.15
CA GLU A 4 19.47 -17.55 20.49
C GLU A 4 19.18 -16.71 19.23
N ARG A 5 17.98 -16.14 19.15
CA ARG A 5 17.68 -15.06 18.20
C ARG A 5 18.42 -13.81 18.68
N ILE A 6 19.45 -13.42 17.94
CA ILE A 6 20.27 -12.24 18.23
C ILE A 6 19.42 -10.99 18.04
N ASP A 7 18.84 -10.49 19.13
CA ASP A 7 18.09 -9.22 19.15
C ASP A 7 19.07 -8.04 19.13
N ARG A 8 19.31 -7.47 17.94
CA ARG A 8 20.20 -6.31 17.72
C ARG A 8 19.49 -4.94 17.83
N ARG A 9 18.25 -4.89 18.35
CA ARG A 9 17.35 -3.71 18.26
C ARG A 9 17.69 -2.48 19.11
N ASN A 10 18.91 -2.31 19.64
CA ASN A 10 19.17 -1.17 20.52
C ASN A 10 20.46 -0.41 20.23
N ARG A 11 20.37 0.57 19.31
CA ARG A 11 21.22 1.76 19.32
C ARG A 11 20.36 2.99 19.53
N LYS A 12 20.72 3.75 20.58
CA LYS A 12 20.05 4.95 21.07
C LYS A 12 20.04 6.05 20.00
N GLY A 13 18.84 6.47 19.60
CA GLY A 13 18.63 7.68 18.79
C GLY A 13 17.55 7.57 17.72
N GLY A 14 16.27 7.41 18.11
CA GLY A 14 15.08 7.80 17.35
C GLY A 14 14.79 7.21 15.95
N CYS A 15 15.71 6.48 15.32
CA CYS A 15 15.54 5.89 14.01
C CYS A 15 15.82 4.38 14.11
N THR A 16 14.77 3.57 14.00
CA THR A 16 14.91 2.11 13.98
C THR A 16 15.56 1.73 12.65
N VAL A 17 16.74 1.08 12.70
CA VAL A 17 17.41 0.53 11.51
C VAL A 17 16.55 -0.58 10.94
N ALA A 18 16.03 -0.42 9.72
CA ALA A 18 15.28 -1.47 9.05
C ALA A 18 16.22 -2.54 8.49
N GLN A 19 15.82 -3.81 8.56
CA GLN A 19 16.50 -4.93 7.93
C GLN A 19 15.81 -5.25 6.60
N LEU A 20 16.53 -5.04 5.49
CA LEU A 20 16.00 -5.20 4.14
C LEU A 20 16.64 -6.41 3.46
N LEU A 21 15.85 -7.19 2.73
CA LEU A 21 16.36 -8.23 1.84
C LEU A 21 16.07 -7.83 0.39
N LEU A 22 17.11 -7.77 -0.43
CA LEU A 22 16.99 -7.56 -1.87
C LEU A 22 17.32 -8.85 -2.61
N VAL A 23 16.36 -9.33 -3.38
CA VAL A 23 16.42 -10.62 -4.08
C VAL A 23 16.53 -10.36 -5.58
N GLY A 24 17.65 -10.72 -6.17
CA GLY A 24 17.89 -10.54 -7.60
C GLY A 24 19.33 -10.19 -7.97
N ALA A 25 19.65 -10.37 -9.24
CA ALA A 25 21.01 -10.28 -9.76
C ALA A 25 21.32 -8.93 -10.43
N ASN A 26 20.32 -8.08 -10.71
CA ASN A 26 20.55 -6.83 -11.42
C ASN A 26 21.46 -5.89 -10.62
N ALA A 27 22.59 -5.51 -11.21
CA ALA A 27 23.57 -4.63 -10.55
C ALA A 27 23.00 -3.23 -10.28
N ARG A 28 22.17 -2.70 -11.18
CA ARG A 28 21.59 -1.36 -11.05
C ARG A 28 20.55 -1.32 -9.93
N THR A 29 19.68 -2.32 -9.81
CA THR A 29 18.72 -2.41 -8.70
C THR A 29 19.44 -2.43 -7.35
N ARG A 30 20.51 -3.23 -7.24
CA ARG A 30 21.34 -3.31 -6.03
C ARG A 30 22.01 -1.98 -5.69
N GLU A 31 22.52 -1.28 -6.69
CA GLU A 31 23.13 0.03 -6.51
C GLU A 31 22.10 1.06 -6.01
N LEU A 32 20.95 1.16 -6.67
CA LEU A 32 19.89 2.12 -6.35
C LEU A 32 19.34 1.93 -4.93
N PHE A 33 18.91 0.71 -4.60
CA PHE A 33 18.37 0.42 -3.27
C PHE A 33 19.44 0.37 -2.18
N GLY A 34 20.67 -0.08 -2.52
CA GLY A 34 21.79 -0.05 -1.60
C GLY A 34 22.21 1.38 -1.23
N GLN A 35 22.20 2.30 -2.19
CA GLN A 35 22.41 3.73 -1.90
C GLN A 35 21.26 4.28 -1.04
N ALA A 36 20.01 4.06 -1.45
CA ALA A 36 18.83 4.56 -0.75
C ALA A 36 18.77 4.09 0.73
N ALA A 37 19.12 2.83 1.00
CA ALA A 37 19.17 2.28 2.34
C ALA A 37 20.31 2.88 3.17
N ARG A 38 21.53 3.01 2.60
CA ARG A 38 22.67 3.65 3.29
C ARG A 38 22.37 5.08 3.71
N GLU A 39 21.71 5.86 2.85
CA GLU A 39 21.31 7.24 3.17
C GLU A 39 20.30 7.33 4.32
N ARG A 40 19.55 6.25 4.56
CA ARG A 40 18.59 6.13 5.68
C ARG A 40 19.20 5.50 6.92
N GLY A 41 20.34 4.83 6.78
CA GLY A 41 20.95 4.03 7.83
C GLY A 41 20.31 2.66 8.01
N ASP A 42 19.64 2.14 6.98
CA ASP A 42 19.03 0.81 6.95
C ASP A 42 20.06 -0.26 6.48
N ASP A 43 19.94 -1.48 6.98
CA ASP A 43 20.79 -2.61 6.58
C ASP A 43 20.17 -3.34 5.38
N VAL A 44 20.99 -3.71 4.40
CA VAL A 44 20.55 -4.45 3.20
C VAL A 44 21.35 -5.73 3.06
N GLU A 45 20.65 -6.84 3.04
CA GLU A 45 21.16 -8.12 2.56
C GLU A 45 20.76 -8.36 1.11
N VAL A 46 21.60 -9.12 0.40
CA VAL A 46 21.34 -9.48 -1.00
C VAL A 46 21.29 -11.00 -1.13
N ALA A 47 20.18 -11.50 -1.65
CA ALA A 47 20.04 -12.88 -2.13
C ALA A 47 20.08 -12.91 -3.66
N MET A 48 20.87 -13.80 -4.23
CA MET A 48 21.04 -13.88 -5.69
C MET A 48 19.99 -14.77 -6.36
N THR A 49 19.32 -15.61 -5.58
CA THR A 49 18.34 -16.62 -6.04
C THR A 49 17.15 -16.66 -5.08
N GLY A 50 16.03 -17.23 -5.53
CA GLY A 50 14.83 -17.42 -4.71
C GLY A 50 15.10 -18.36 -3.53
N ASP A 51 15.81 -19.46 -3.75
CA ASP A 51 16.18 -20.41 -2.70
C ASP A 51 17.02 -19.76 -1.58
N ASP A 52 18.01 -18.91 -1.93
CA ASP A 52 18.81 -18.17 -0.96
C ASP A 52 17.94 -17.15 -0.19
N ALA A 53 16.98 -16.52 -0.86
CA ALA A 53 16.05 -15.60 -0.22
C ALA A 53 15.16 -16.30 0.80
N LEU A 54 14.57 -17.45 0.44
CA LEU A 54 13.74 -18.26 1.32
C LEU A 54 14.53 -18.72 2.56
N LEU A 55 15.73 -19.28 2.35
CA LEU A 55 16.59 -19.71 3.45
C LEU A 55 16.93 -18.55 4.42
N ARG A 56 17.25 -17.37 3.89
CA ARG A 56 17.53 -16.20 4.74
C ARG A 56 16.30 -15.74 5.50
N CYS A 57 15.12 -15.78 4.89
CA CYS A 57 13.86 -15.43 5.55
C CYS A 57 13.45 -16.46 6.63
N GLU A 58 13.96 -17.69 6.56
CA GLU A 58 13.83 -18.66 7.67
C GLU A 58 14.77 -18.35 8.83
N LEU A 59 16.00 -17.89 8.52
CA LEU A 59 17.05 -17.64 9.51
C LEU A 59 16.97 -16.27 10.18
N ALA A 60 16.38 -15.27 9.52
CA ALA A 60 16.29 -13.90 9.98
C ALA A 60 14.91 -13.28 9.64
N ASP A 61 14.54 -12.26 10.41
CA ASP A 61 13.35 -11.46 10.13
C ASP A 61 13.75 -10.18 9.38
N PHE A 62 13.04 -9.90 8.28
CA PHE A 62 13.22 -8.71 7.46
C PHE A 62 11.99 -7.82 7.51
N ASP A 63 12.20 -6.51 7.60
CA ASP A 63 11.14 -5.51 7.60
C ASP A 63 10.58 -5.26 6.19
N LEU A 64 11.34 -5.61 5.15
CA LEU A 64 10.93 -5.53 3.74
C LEU A 64 11.76 -6.50 2.88
N VAL A 65 11.07 -7.22 1.99
CA VAL A 65 11.71 -8.03 0.95
C VAL A 65 11.41 -7.40 -0.41
N LEU A 66 12.45 -6.97 -1.13
CA LEU A 66 12.37 -6.43 -2.49
C LEU A 66 12.80 -7.53 -3.46
N CYS A 67 11.86 -8.11 -4.21
CA CYS A 67 12.13 -9.25 -5.08
C CYS A 67 12.05 -8.87 -6.55
N GLU A 68 13.12 -9.07 -7.30
CA GLU A 68 13.08 -8.96 -8.76
C GLU A 68 12.16 -10.03 -9.35
N GLU A 69 11.35 -9.62 -10.33
CA GLU A 69 10.33 -10.47 -10.92
C GLU A 69 10.90 -11.76 -11.54
N ALA A 70 12.07 -11.65 -12.18
CA ALA A 70 12.80 -12.77 -12.75
C ALA A 70 14.07 -13.06 -11.94
N LEU A 71 14.13 -14.24 -11.32
CA LEU A 71 15.33 -14.75 -10.67
C LEU A 71 15.94 -15.88 -11.53
N LEU A 72 17.11 -16.37 -11.12
CA LEU A 72 17.85 -17.38 -11.87
C LEU A 72 17.24 -18.78 -11.77
N ASP A 73 16.56 -19.08 -10.66
CA ASP A 73 16.06 -20.39 -10.25
C ASP A 73 14.54 -20.49 -10.24
N MET A 74 13.84 -19.40 -9.89
CA MET A 74 12.37 -19.34 -9.83
C MET A 74 11.83 -17.93 -10.11
N GLY A 75 10.51 -17.77 -10.18
CA GLY A 75 9.87 -16.46 -10.29
C GLY A 75 9.66 -15.80 -8.93
N ALA A 76 9.52 -14.47 -8.90
CA ALA A 76 9.16 -13.77 -7.67
C ALA A 76 7.83 -14.25 -7.07
N LEU A 77 6.90 -14.71 -7.92
CA LEU A 77 5.60 -15.24 -7.49
C LEU A 77 5.75 -16.51 -6.66
N ASP A 78 6.68 -17.40 -7.03
CA ASP A 78 6.99 -18.61 -6.27
C ASP A 78 7.53 -18.25 -4.88
N VAL A 79 8.43 -17.26 -4.81
CA VAL A 79 8.97 -16.73 -3.54
C VAL A 79 7.86 -16.16 -2.66
N VAL A 80 6.92 -15.41 -3.25
CA VAL A 80 5.77 -14.85 -2.53
C VAL A 80 4.87 -15.95 -1.96
N ASP A 81 4.52 -16.97 -2.77
CA ASP A 81 3.67 -18.08 -2.34
C ASP A 81 4.31 -18.89 -1.20
N GLU A 82 5.59 -19.25 -1.34
CA GLU A 82 6.32 -20.00 -0.31
C GLU A 82 6.45 -19.22 1.01
N LEU A 83 6.78 -17.92 0.95
CA LEU A 83 6.81 -17.07 2.14
C LEU A 83 5.41 -16.88 2.76
N GLY A 84 4.36 -16.83 1.94
CA GLY A 84 2.97 -16.77 2.38
C GLY A 84 2.54 -18.03 3.14
N ARG A 85 2.92 -19.22 2.65
CA ARG A 85 2.64 -20.52 3.31
C ARG A 85 3.36 -20.70 4.64
N ALA A 86 4.55 -20.11 4.79
CA ALA A 86 5.33 -20.15 6.03
C ALA A 86 4.69 -19.35 7.19
N GLY A 87 3.59 -18.62 6.96
CA GLY A 87 2.72 -18.07 8.01
C GLY A 87 3.26 -16.82 8.72
N ALA A 88 4.41 -16.29 8.32
CA ALA A 88 4.91 -15.01 8.81
C ALA A 88 4.54 -13.90 7.81
N ALA A 89 3.79 -12.90 8.27
CA ALA A 89 3.41 -11.75 7.46
C ALA A 89 4.63 -10.88 7.14
N ARG A 90 5.40 -11.27 6.13
CA ARG A 90 6.57 -10.54 5.63
C ARG A 90 6.15 -9.72 4.43
N PRO A 91 6.42 -8.41 4.42
CA PRO A 91 6.03 -7.56 3.30
C PRO A 91 6.98 -7.79 2.11
N VAL A 92 6.55 -8.66 1.17
CA VAL A 92 7.26 -8.89 -0.08
C VAL A 92 6.75 -7.93 -1.14
N VAL A 93 7.64 -7.18 -1.78
CA VAL A 93 7.35 -6.29 -2.89
C VAL A 93 8.03 -6.84 -4.14
N VAL A 94 7.26 -6.99 -5.21
CA VAL A 94 7.80 -7.44 -6.50
C VAL A 94 8.23 -6.25 -7.34
N LEU A 95 9.45 -6.29 -7.87
CA LEU A 95 10.06 -5.32 -8.76
C LEU A 95 9.99 -5.82 -10.20
N SER A 96 9.16 -5.17 -11.01
CA SER A 96 8.93 -5.53 -12.41
C SER A 96 9.58 -4.56 -13.38
N ASP A 97 10.05 -5.03 -14.52
CA ASP A 97 10.62 -4.17 -15.56
C ASP A 97 9.55 -3.45 -16.40
N ASP A 98 8.42 -4.12 -16.68
CA ASP A 98 7.35 -3.58 -17.53
C ASP A 98 6.13 -3.11 -16.73
N GLY A 99 5.93 -3.62 -15.51
CA GLY A 99 4.72 -3.33 -14.73
C GLY A 99 3.48 -4.04 -15.26
N ALA A 100 3.63 -5.23 -15.87
CA ALA A 100 2.52 -5.96 -16.48
C ALA A 100 1.37 -6.22 -15.49
N ALA A 101 0.17 -5.74 -15.85
CA ALA A 101 -1.01 -5.81 -15.00
C ALA A 101 -1.40 -7.24 -14.58
N GLU A 102 -1.30 -8.20 -15.50
CA GLU A 102 -1.65 -9.62 -15.26
C GLU A 102 -0.77 -10.26 -14.17
N ARG A 103 0.54 -10.00 -14.22
CA ARG A 103 1.52 -10.50 -13.25
C ARG A 103 1.40 -9.79 -11.90
N ALA A 104 1.05 -8.51 -11.92
CA ALA A 104 0.69 -7.77 -10.71
C ALA A 104 -0.52 -8.39 -10.00
N VAL A 105 -1.58 -8.78 -10.74
CA VAL A 105 -2.75 -9.46 -10.17
C VAL A 105 -2.35 -10.74 -9.43
N GLU A 106 -1.50 -11.54 -10.06
CA GLU A 106 -1.06 -12.82 -9.51
C GLU A 106 -0.21 -12.64 -8.26
N ALA A 107 0.74 -11.70 -8.28
CA ALA A 107 1.56 -11.35 -7.11
C ALA A 107 0.70 -10.96 -5.91
N MET A 108 -0.28 -10.07 -6.11
CA MET A 108 -1.15 -9.61 -5.03
C MET A 108 -2.04 -10.73 -4.49
N ARG A 109 -2.48 -11.68 -5.34
CA ARG A 109 -3.26 -12.85 -4.89
C ARG A 109 -2.45 -13.79 -4.01
N LEU A 110 -1.16 -13.97 -4.32
CA LEU A 110 -0.25 -14.81 -3.55
C LEU A 110 0.20 -14.16 -2.23
N GLY A 111 -0.16 -12.89 -2.01
CA GLY A 111 0.11 -12.19 -0.76
C GLY A 111 1.29 -11.22 -0.83
N ALA A 112 1.76 -10.85 -2.03
CA ALA A 112 2.68 -9.73 -2.17
C ALA A 112 2.05 -8.46 -1.59
N ARG A 113 2.87 -7.67 -0.90
CA ARG A 113 2.47 -6.36 -0.38
C ARG A 113 2.21 -5.37 -1.51
N ASP A 114 3.08 -5.37 -2.51
CA ASP A 114 3.03 -4.41 -3.62
C ASP A 114 3.71 -5.01 -4.85
N TYR A 115 3.37 -4.48 -6.01
CA TYR A 115 3.98 -4.82 -7.29
C TYR A 115 4.31 -3.52 -8.01
N VAL A 116 5.60 -3.21 -8.08
CA VAL A 116 6.06 -1.90 -8.52
C VAL A 116 7.01 -2.03 -9.69
N ARG A 117 6.95 -1.05 -10.59
CA ARG A 117 7.98 -0.94 -11.64
C ARG A 117 9.33 -0.61 -10.99
N ARG A 118 10.38 -1.28 -11.47
CA ARG A 118 11.77 -1.07 -11.04
C ARG A 118 12.15 0.41 -11.22
N PRO A 119 12.65 1.08 -10.17
CA PRO A 119 13.06 2.47 -10.26
C PRO A 119 14.24 2.61 -11.23
N GLN A 120 14.26 3.70 -11.98
CA GLN A 120 15.34 4.00 -12.93
C GLN A 120 16.40 4.91 -12.29
N GLU A 121 16.02 5.68 -11.27
CA GLU A 121 16.89 6.66 -10.63
C GLU A 121 16.90 6.51 -9.09
N ALA A 122 17.95 7.04 -8.45
CA ALA A 122 18.14 6.91 -7.00
C ALA A 122 17.06 7.64 -6.19
N VAL A 123 16.56 8.77 -6.70
CA VAL A 123 15.45 9.53 -6.11
C VAL A 123 14.18 8.67 -6.03
N ASP A 124 13.87 7.95 -7.11
CA ASP A 124 12.70 7.06 -7.15
C ASP A 124 12.85 5.90 -6.17
N ALA A 125 14.02 5.25 -6.15
CA ALA A 125 14.31 4.16 -5.22
C ALA A 125 14.20 4.60 -3.76
N ARG A 126 14.68 5.81 -3.44
CA ARG A 126 14.58 6.41 -2.10
C ARG A 126 13.12 6.70 -1.72
N GLY A 127 12.35 7.32 -2.60
CA GLY A 127 10.94 7.60 -2.36
C GLY A 127 10.11 6.33 -2.21
N LEU A 128 10.41 5.33 -3.04
CA LEU A 128 9.80 4.00 -3.00
C LEU A 128 10.07 3.28 -1.67
N LEU A 129 11.34 3.21 -1.27
CA LEU A 129 11.77 2.57 -0.02
C LEU A 129 11.16 3.28 1.21
N ALA A 130 11.14 4.61 1.21
CA ALA A 130 10.51 5.38 2.29
C ALA A 130 9.01 5.10 2.41
N ARG A 131 8.30 5.04 1.27
CA ARG A 131 6.86 4.70 1.22
C ARG A 131 6.59 3.28 1.74
N MET A 132 7.41 2.32 1.32
CA MET A 132 7.28 0.91 1.72
C MET A 132 7.58 0.69 3.19
N LEU A 133 8.56 1.38 3.76
CA LEU A 133 8.88 1.23 5.18
C LEU A 133 7.94 2.04 6.09
N ALA A 134 7.41 3.18 5.62
CA ALA A 134 6.42 3.96 6.36
C ALA A 134 5.05 3.29 6.43
N SER A 135 4.75 2.40 5.47
CA SER A 135 3.59 1.53 5.54
C SER A 135 3.90 0.36 6.48
N ALA A 136 3.58 0.49 7.77
CA ALA A 136 3.34 -0.68 8.62
C ALA A 136 2.08 -1.42 8.12
N PRO A 137 1.93 -2.74 8.32
CA PRO A 137 1.02 -3.57 7.53
C PRO A 137 -0.39 -3.00 7.57
N SER A 138 -0.91 -2.60 6.41
CA SER A 138 -2.34 -2.62 6.19
C SER A 138 -2.76 -4.08 6.28
N THR A 139 -3.07 -4.52 7.50
CA THR A 139 -3.79 -5.74 7.77
C THR A 139 -5.11 -5.65 7.02
N VAL A 140 -5.12 -6.19 5.81
CA VAL A 140 -6.33 -6.74 5.24
C VAL A 140 -6.73 -7.84 6.21
N ALA A 141 -7.87 -7.61 6.88
CA ALA A 141 -8.52 -8.43 7.91
C ALA A 141 -7.99 -8.32 9.36
N SER A 142 -8.76 -7.59 10.19
CA SER A 142 -9.16 -7.89 11.59
C SER A 142 -8.87 -6.78 12.62
N ALA A 143 -9.97 -6.09 12.99
CA ALA A 143 -10.26 -5.47 14.29
C ALA A 143 -9.67 -4.08 14.62
N PRO A 144 -10.40 -3.28 15.42
CA PRO A 144 -10.37 -1.82 15.36
C PRO A 144 -9.20 -1.27 16.17
N ALA A 145 -8.39 -0.42 15.55
CA ALA A 145 -7.52 0.47 16.29
C ALA A 145 -8.36 1.59 16.93
N HIS A 146 -9.11 1.25 17.98
CA HIS A 146 -9.43 2.21 19.02
C HIS A 146 -8.15 2.44 19.83
N ALA A 147 -7.42 3.51 19.48
CA ALA A 147 -6.39 4.06 20.34
C ALA A 147 -6.39 5.60 20.17
N SER A 148 -7.17 6.19 21.05
CA SER A 148 -7.06 7.54 21.62
C SER A 148 -5.65 8.15 21.58
N ALA A 149 -5.43 8.99 20.58
CA ALA A 149 -4.64 10.21 20.71
C ALA A 149 -5.41 11.30 19.93
N PRO A 150 -5.36 12.59 20.33
CA PRO A 150 -5.88 13.65 19.49
C PRO A 150 -5.06 13.63 18.20
N ARG A 151 -5.61 13.06 17.12
CA ARG A 151 -5.04 13.21 15.79
C ARG A 151 -5.22 14.68 15.46
N GLU A 152 -4.13 15.44 15.46
CA GLU A 152 -4.17 16.79 14.91
C GLU A 152 -4.69 16.68 13.48
N PRO A 153 -5.84 17.28 13.15
CA PRO A 153 -6.48 17.06 11.85
C PRO A 153 -5.59 17.42 10.68
N PHE A 154 -4.63 18.34 10.91
CA PHE A 154 -3.72 18.84 9.89
C PHE A 154 -2.31 18.26 10.01
N ALA A 155 -2.13 17.13 10.70
CA ALA A 155 -0.83 16.46 10.81
C ALA A 155 -0.25 16.19 9.40
N GLY A 156 0.90 16.80 9.10
CA GLY A 156 1.59 16.71 7.80
C GLY A 156 1.26 17.83 6.80
N ILE A 157 0.24 18.66 7.05
CA ILE A 157 -0.05 19.86 6.25
C ILE A 157 0.70 21.04 6.87
N ILE A 158 1.81 21.44 6.26
CA ILE A 158 2.68 22.52 6.75
C ILE A 158 2.45 23.78 5.91
N GLY A 159 2.10 24.89 6.56
CA GLY A 159 2.07 26.22 5.93
C GLY A 159 0.93 27.13 6.41
N ASP A 160 1.22 28.42 6.61
CA ASP A 160 0.31 29.44 7.18
C ASP A 160 -0.12 30.54 6.19
N SER A 161 0.09 30.30 4.88
CA SER A 161 -0.34 31.22 3.85
C SER A 161 -1.85 31.46 3.89
N ALA A 162 -2.33 32.57 3.36
CA ALA A 162 -3.78 32.86 3.32
C ALA A 162 -4.57 31.73 2.62
N ALA A 163 -4.01 31.15 1.56
CA ALA A 163 -4.62 30.01 0.85
C ALA A 163 -4.67 28.74 1.72
N MET A 164 -3.60 28.44 2.46
CA MET A 164 -3.58 27.29 3.37
C MET A 164 -4.54 27.44 4.55
N ARG A 165 -4.65 28.65 5.11
CA ARG A 165 -5.64 28.96 6.16
C ARG A 165 -7.07 28.79 5.66
N GLU A 166 -7.34 29.23 4.42
CA GLU A 166 -8.66 29.02 3.81
C GLU A 166 -8.95 27.53 3.53
N LEU A 167 -7.95 26.77 3.07
CA LEU A 167 -8.06 25.31 2.92
C LEU A 167 -8.40 24.64 4.25
N GLN A 168 -7.69 24.98 5.33
CA GLN A 168 -7.95 24.43 6.67
C GLN A 168 -9.38 24.76 7.16
N ARG A 169 -9.87 25.97 6.87
CA ARG A 169 -11.25 26.39 7.18
C ARG A 169 -12.28 25.56 6.40
N LEU A 170 -12.05 25.34 5.11
CA LEU A 170 -12.92 24.50 4.26
C LEU A 170 -12.94 23.04 4.73
N VAL A 171 -11.76 22.48 5.04
CA VAL A 171 -11.62 21.12 5.60
C VAL A 171 -12.44 20.98 6.88
N SER A 172 -12.31 21.93 7.81
CA SER A 172 -13.06 21.91 9.07
C SER A 172 -14.58 21.99 8.84
N THR A 173 -15.01 22.82 7.88
CA THR A 173 -16.43 23.01 7.55
C THR A 173 -17.03 21.74 6.95
N VAL A 174 -16.33 21.11 6.00
CA VAL A 174 -16.87 19.94 5.28
C VAL A 174 -16.82 18.66 6.12
N ALA A 175 -15.85 18.55 7.04
CA ALA A 175 -15.69 17.40 7.93
C ALA A 175 -16.90 17.16 8.87
N GLU A 176 -17.70 18.20 9.14
CA GLU A 176 -18.93 18.07 9.94
C GLU A 176 -20.13 17.52 9.16
N THR A 177 -19.98 17.35 7.84
CA THR A 177 -21.04 16.92 6.92
C THR A 177 -20.82 15.49 6.41
N ASP A 178 -21.87 14.89 5.86
CA ASP A 178 -21.81 13.60 5.14
C ASP A 178 -21.69 13.78 3.62
N SER A 179 -21.35 14.99 3.16
CA SER A 179 -21.24 15.33 1.74
C SER A 179 -20.00 14.71 1.09
N THR A 180 -20.13 14.32 -0.17
CA THR A 180 -18.99 13.94 -1.01
C THR A 180 -18.12 15.16 -1.32
N VAL A 181 -16.80 15.02 -1.20
CA VAL A 181 -15.83 16.11 -1.41
C VAL A 181 -14.95 15.80 -2.62
N LEU A 182 -14.80 16.78 -3.51
CA LEU A 182 -13.83 16.73 -4.61
C LEU A 182 -12.62 17.59 -4.25
N VAL A 183 -11.43 16.98 -4.18
CA VAL A 183 -10.17 17.67 -3.94
C VAL A 183 -9.41 17.80 -5.26
N THR A 184 -9.08 19.02 -5.66
CA THR A 184 -8.35 19.32 -6.89
C THR A 184 -7.00 19.95 -6.58
N GLY A 185 -6.06 19.80 -7.52
CA GLY A 185 -4.70 20.32 -7.39
C GLY A 185 -3.73 19.53 -8.25
N GLU A 186 -2.58 20.14 -8.54
CA GLU A 186 -1.52 19.52 -9.34
C GLU A 186 -0.96 18.26 -8.65
N THR A 187 -0.27 17.41 -9.41
CA THR A 187 0.40 16.22 -8.88
C THR A 187 1.43 16.61 -7.81
N GLY A 188 1.47 15.90 -6.68
CA GLY A 188 2.41 16.17 -5.59
C GLY A 188 2.03 17.33 -4.63
N THR A 189 0.85 17.95 -4.79
CA THR A 189 0.37 19.03 -3.90
C THR A 189 -0.23 18.56 -2.56
N GLY A 190 -0.16 17.26 -2.25
CA GLY A 190 -0.65 16.72 -0.97
C GLY A 190 -2.17 16.54 -0.88
N LYS A 191 -2.85 16.23 -1.98
CA LYS A 191 -4.32 15.98 -2.00
C LYS A 191 -4.74 14.84 -1.06
N ASP A 192 -3.90 13.83 -0.92
CA ASP A 192 -4.09 12.70 -0.01
C ASP A 192 -4.07 13.15 1.47
N LEU A 193 -3.19 14.10 1.81
CA LEU A 193 -3.13 14.72 3.14
C LEU A 193 -4.43 15.46 3.46
N VAL A 194 -5.01 16.15 2.47
CA VAL A 194 -6.31 16.82 2.62
C VAL A 194 -7.43 15.81 2.89
N GLY A 195 -7.48 14.69 2.15
CA GLY A 195 -8.46 13.62 2.39
C GLY A 195 -8.36 13.03 3.80
N ARG A 196 -7.14 12.80 4.28
CA ARG A 196 -6.88 12.34 5.67
C ARG A 196 -7.28 13.40 6.69
N ALA A 197 -7.03 14.67 6.41
CA ALA A 197 -7.39 15.77 7.30
C ALA A 197 -8.91 15.90 7.47
N ILE A 198 -9.67 15.80 6.38
CA ILE A 198 -11.13 15.77 6.41
C ILE A 198 -11.62 14.61 7.29
N HIS A 199 -11.08 13.41 7.10
CA HIS A 199 -11.48 12.24 7.90
C HIS A 199 -11.15 12.44 9.39
N ALA A 200 -9.94 12.91 9.71
CA ALA A 200 -9.50 13.13 11.09
C ALA A 200 -10.32 14.23 11.81
N ALA A 201 -10.75 15.27 11.09
CA ALA A 201 -11.64 16.31 11.61
C ALA A 201 -13.10 15.85 11.72
N SER A 202 -13.50 14.75 11.07
CA SER A 202 -14.91 14.37 10.96
C SER A 202 -15.47 13.62 12.16
N ARG A 203 -16.80 13.47 12.19
CA ARG A 203 -17.51 12.57 13.12
C ARG A 203 -17.12 11.09 12.96
N ARG A 204 -16.45 10.74 11.85
CA ARG A 204 -16.02 9.39 11.49
C ARG A 204 -14.53 9.14 11.78
N ARG A 205 -13.83 10.04 12.47
CA ARG A 205 -12.38 9.94 12.76
C ARG A 205 -11.92 8.62 13.42
N ASP A 206 -12.83 7.97 14.15
CA ASP A 206 -12.60 6.69 14.84
C ASP A 206 -13.05 5.47 14.01
N ARG A 207 -13.42 5.68 12.74
CA ARG A 207 -13.84 4.65 11.78
C ARG A 207 -12.74 4.41 10.74
N ALA A 208 -12.95 3.44 9.87
CA ALA A 208 -12.00 3.13 8.81
C ALA A 208 -11.83 4.31 7.84
N PHE A 209 -10.59 4.61 7.48
CA PHE A 209 -10.23 5.44 6.33
C PHE A 209 -9.55 4.54 5.30
N SER A 210 -10.21 4.34 4.18
CA SER A 210 -9.71 3.47 3.11
C SER A 210 -9.37 4.33 1.90
N ALA A 211 -8.09 4.40 1.54
CA ALA A 211 -7.63 5.13 0.36
C ALA A 211 -7.27 4.14 -0.76
N VAL A 212 -7.65 4.48 -1.98
CA VAL A 212 -7.30 3.73 -3.18
C VAL A 212 -6.95 4.69 -4.30
N ASN A 213 -5.86 4.42 -5.01
CA ASN A 213 -5.51 5.12 -6.24
C ASN A 213 -6.08 4.33 -7.41
N ALA A 214 -7.00 4.94 -8.16
CA ALA A 214 -7.69 4.28 -9.26
C ALA A 214 -6.78 3.99 -10.46
N ALA A 215 -5.75 4.81 -10.69
CA ALA A 215 -4.78 4.61 -11.77
C ALA A 215 -3.78 3.48 -11.46
N ALA A 216 -3.58 3.15 -10.18
CA ALA A 216 -2.66 2.10 -9.76
C ALA A 216 -3.25 0.68 -9.87
N ILE A 217 -4.57 0.54 -10.06
CA ILE A 217 -5.25 -0.75 -10.12
C ILE A 217 -5.70 -1.02 -11.56
N PRO A 218 -5.36 -2.20 -12.13
CA PRO A 218 -5.87 -2.60 -13.45
C PRO A 218 -7.40 -2.52 -13.51
N GLU A 219 -7.95 -2.02 -14.62
CA GLU A 219 -9.41 -1.86 -14.82
C GLU A 219 -10.19 -3.14 -14.51
N THR A 220 -9.66 -4.30 -14.91
CA THR A 220 -10.28 -5.62 -14.71
C THR A 220 -10.42 -6.01 -13.22
N LEU A 221 -9.61 -5.43 -12.33
CA LEU A 221 -9.67 -5.66 -10.89
C LEU A 221 -10.35 -4.53 -10.14
N LEU A 222 -10.30 -3.30 -10.66
CA LEU A 222 -10.81 -2.12 -9.98
C LEU A 222 -12.27 -2.31 -9.53
N GLU A 223 -13.09 -2.97 -10.35
CA GLU A 223 -14.46 -3.28 -9.98
C GLU A 223 -14.57 -4.21 -8.78
N SER A 224 -13.86 -5.33 -8.80
CA SER A 224 -13.82 -6.30 -7.71
C SER A 224 -13.22 -5.69 -6.43
N GLU A 225 -12.21 -4.82 -6.55
CA GLU A 225 -11.64 -4.13 -5.39
C GLU A 225 -12.63 -3.14 -4.77
N LEU A 226 -13.34 -2.35 -5.58
CA LEU A 226 -14.29 -1.36 -5.08
C LEU A 226 -15.59 -1.99 -4.56
N PHE A 227 -16.18 -2.90 -5.32
CA PHE A 227 -17.52 -3.45 -5.09
C PHE A 227 -17.55 -4.88 -4.56
N GLY A 228 -16.42 -5.60 -4.62
CA GLY A 228 -16.34 -7.00 -4.22
C GLY A 228 -16.79 -7.95 -5.32
N HIS A 229 -16.67 -9.25 -5.07
CA HIS A 229 -17.11 -10.28 -6.01
C HIS A 229 -17.62 -11.52 -5.31
N ARG A 230 -18.48 -12.26 -6.01
CA ARG A 230 -18.87 -13.62 -5.62
C ARG A 230 -17.97 -14.66 -6.26
N ARG A 231 -17.83 -15.81 -5.61
CA ARG A 231 -17.12 -16.97 -6.14
C ARG A 231 -17.68 -17.34 -7.51
N GLY A 232 -16.80 -17.48 -8.50
CA GLY A 232 -17.15 -17.85 -9.87
C GLY A 232 -17.61 -16.71 -10.77
N SER A 233 -17.55 -15.45 -10.33
CA SER A 233 -17.97 -14.31 -11.15
C SER A 233 -17.00 -13.98 -12.31
N PHE A 234 -15.74 -14.40 -12.21
CA PHE A 234 -14.74 -14.33 -13.27
C PHE A 234 -13.68 -15.43 -13.10
N THR A 235 -12.81 -15.60 -14.09
CA THR A 235 -11.70 -16.57 -14.05
C THR A 235 -10.71 -16.23 -12.93
N GLY A 236 -10.66 -17.06 -11.89
CA GLY A 236 -9.85 -16.83 -10.68
C GLY A 236 -10.63 -16.34 -9.46
N ALA A 237 -11.95 -16.14 -9.55
CA ALA A 237 -12.81 -15.85 -8.39
C ALA A 237 -13.06 -17.12 -7.55
N VAL A 238 -12.03 -17.56 -6.81
CA VAL A 238 -12.06 -18.82 -6.03
C VAL A 238 -12.89 -18.73 -4.75
N ALA A 239 -13.15 -17.52 -4.25
CA ALA A 239 -13.94 -17.26 -3.05
C ALA A 239 -14.76 -15.98 -3.20
N ASN A 240 -15.65 -15.71 -2.26
CA ASN A 240 -16.30 -14.40 -2.16
C ASN A 240 -15.31 -13.39 -1.58
N LYS A 241 -15.28 -12.17 -2.11
CA LYS A 241 -14.47 -11.06 -1.58
C LYS A 241 -15.35 -9.84 -1.35
N LYS A 242 -15.22 -9.22 -0.18
CA LYS A 242 -15.86 -7.95 0.14
C LYS A 242 -15.12 -6.80 -0.54
N GLY A 243 -15.86 -5.88 -1.16
CA GLY A 243 -15.29 -4.68 -1.77
C GLY A 243 -14.93 -3.59 -0.76
N LEU A 244 -14.16 -2.61 -1.23
CA LEU A 244 -13.72 -1.44 -0.48
C LEU A 244 -14.89 -0.69 0.15
N PHE A 245 -15.98 -0.49 -0.59
CA PHE A 245 -17.16 0.23 -0.09
C PHE A 245 -17.84 -0.52 1.06
N GLU A 246 -17.86 -1.85 1.02
CA GLU A 246 -18.44 -2.66 2.10
C GLU A 246 -17.52 -2.66 3.32
N GLN A 247 -16.20 -2.79 3.09
CA GLN A 247 -15.21 -2.76 4.17
C GLN A 247 -15.16 -1.40 4.88
N ALA A 248 -15.35 -0.31 4.14
CA ALA A 248 -15.37 1.06 4.64
C ALA A 248 -16.77 1.51 5.11
N HIS A 249 -17.69 0.57 5.37
CA HIS A 249 -19.04 0.91 5.84
C HIS A 249 -18.98 1.79 7.11
N ARG A 250 -19.67 2.94 7.07
CA ARG A 250 -19.66 4.02 8.09
C ARG A 250 -18.30 4.71 8.29
N GLY A 251 -17.30 4.39 7.49
CA GLY A 251 -16.01 5.06 7.43
C GLY A 251 -15.95 6.12 6.34
N THR A 252 -14.76 6.32 5.81
CA THR A 252 -14.45 7.23 4.70
C THR A 252 -13.68 6.47 3.63
N VAL A 253 -14.07 6.65 2.37
CA VAL A 253 -13.30 6.17 1.21
C VAL A 253 -12.69 7.37 0.50
N PHE A 254 -11.38 7.32 0.25
CA PHE A 254 -10.66 8.30 -0.55
C PHE A 254 -10.28 7.67 -1.88
N LEU A 255 -10.79 8.24 -2.97
CA LEU A 255 -10.53 7.79 -4.34
C LEU A 255 -9.55 8.78 -4.97
N ASP A 256 -8.27 8.41 -5.03
CA ASP A 256 -7.26 9.21 -5.72
C ASP A 256 -7.29 8.92 -7.23
N GLU A 257 -6.92 9.93 -8.02
CA GLU A 257 -6.92 9.86 -9.49
C GLU A 257 -8.25 9.36 -10.08
N VAL A 258 -9.38 9.80 -9.50
CA VAL A 258 -10.73 9.42 -9.95
C VAL A 258 -11.01 9.74 -11.43
N ALA A 259 -10.29 10.71 -12.00
CA ALA A 259 -10.39 11.06 -13.42
C ALA A 259 -9.86 9.94 -14.34
N GLU A 260 -8.95 9.10 -13.87
CA GLU A 260 -8.38 7.97 -14.61
C GLU A 260 -9.29 6.72 -14.53
N MET A 261 -10.43 6.78 -13.82
CA MET A 261 -11.36 5.66 -13.79
C MET A 261 -12.01 5.42 -15.16
N PRO A 262 -12.11 4.16 -15.60
CA PRO A 262 -12.87 3.81 -16.80
C PRO A 262 -14.33 4.27 -16.73
N LEU A 263 -14.92 4.63 -17.87
CA LEU A 263 -16.30 5.16 -17.93
C LEU A 263 -17.35 4.23 -17.31
N MET A 264 -17.19 2.92 -17.51
CA MET A 264 -18.08 1.91 -16.90
C MET A 264 -18.02 1.96 -15.37
N MET A 265 -16.83 2.18 -14.81
CA MET A 265 -16.63 2.31 -13.36
C MET A 265 -17.20 3.62 -12.83
N GLN A 266 -17.07 4.72 -13.58
CA GLN A 266 -17.69 5.99 -13.21
C GLN A 266 -19.21 5.89 -13.11
N ALA A 267 -19.86 5.14 -14.02
CA ALA A 267 -21.31 4.90 -13.97
C ALA A 267 -21.72 4.12 -12.71
N LYS A 268 -20.95 3.10 -12.31
CA LYS A 268 -21.19 2.32 -11.09
C LYS A 268 -20.94 3.14 -9.82
N LEU A 269 -19.87 3.93 -9.81
CA LEU A 269 -19.58 4.86 -8.73
C LEU A 269 -20.72 5.88 -8.55
N LEU A 270 -21.22 6.45 -9.65
CA LEU A 270 -22.36 7.38 -9.61
C LEU A 270 -23.60 6.72 -9.00
N ARG A 271 -23.92 5.49 -9.42
CA ARG A 271 -25.04 4.71 -8.87
C ARG A 271 -24.87 4.52 -7.35
N PHE A 272 -23.69 4.12 -6.91
CA PHE A 272 -23.35 3.97 -5.50
C PHE A 272 -23.49 5.28 -4.72
N LEU A 273 -22.98 6.40 -5.24
CA LEU A 273 -23.10 7.71 -4.59
C LEU A 273 -24.55 8.18 -4.47
N GLN A 274 -25.44 7.76 -5.37
CA GLN A 274 -26.86 8.11 -5.35
C GLN A 274 -27.69 7.21 -4.42
N THR A 275 -27.45 5.89 -4.43
CA THR A 275 -28.31 4.92 -3.74
C THR A 275 -27.72 4.39 -2.44
N GLY A 276 -26.39 4.46 -2.28
CA GLY A 276 -25.66 3.79 -1.20
C GLY A 276 -25.62 2.26 -1.30
N GLU A 277 -26.13 1.69 -2.40
CA GLU A 277 -26.20 0.25 -2.61
C GLU A 277 -24.94 -0.26 -3.30
N ILE A 278 -24.45 -1.42 -2.85
CA ILE A 278 -23.29 -2.10 -3.42
C ILE A 278 -23.78 -3.33 -4.16
N GLN A 279 -23.40 -3.45 -5.42
CA GLN A 279 -23.63 -4.66 -6.21
C GLN A 279 -22.28 -5.32 -6.51
N PRO A 280 -21.95 -6.46 -5.85
CA PRO A 280 -20.74 -7.20 -6.13
C PRO A 280 -20.74 -7.73 -7.56
N VAL A 281 -19.55 -8.00 -8.10
CA VAL A 281 -19.39 -8.68 -9.39
C VAL A 281 -19.91 -10.11 -9.26
N GLY A 282 -20.91 -10.46 -10.07
CA GLY A 282 -21.51 -11.80 -10.15
C GLY A 282 -22.80 -12.02 -9.36
#